data_AF-A0A543KHA6-F1
#
_entry.id   AF-A0A543KHA6-F1
#
_cell.length_a   1.000
_cell.length_b   1.000
_cell.length_c   1.000
_cell.angle_alpha   90.00
_cell.angle_beta   90.00
_cell.angle_gamma   90.00
#
_symmetry.space_group_name_H-M   'P 1'
#
loop_
_entity.id
_entity.type
_entity.pdbx_description
1 polymer ?
#
loop_
_entity_poly.entity_id
_entity_poly.type
_entity_poly.pdbx_seq_one_letter_code
_entity_poly.pdbx_strand_id
1 'polypeptide(L)'
;MLSIIQILLLILSVAQFIIIAHIILSWLINFQVLSLNNAMVASIWDGLNRLLEPVYQRIRQFMPDLGGIDLAPLIALIAIYAIRVILINNAAALI
;
A
#
# COMPACT_ATOMS: atom_id res chain seq x y z
N MET A 1 -26.08 -9.54 -2.68
CA MET A 1 -25.03 -8.76 -1.98
C MET A 1 -23.62 -8.92 -2.60
N LEU A 2 -23.45 -9.80 -3.60
CA LEU A 2 -22.16 -10.10 -4.24
C LEU A 2 -21.47 -8.91 -4.93
N SER A 3 -22.24 -7.99 -5.54
CA SER A 3 -21.70 -6.78 -6.18
C SER A 3 -21.01 -5.83 -5.20
N ILE A 4 -21.49 -5.72 -3.97
CA ILE A 4 -20.84 -4.90 -2.92
C ILE A 4 -19.47 -5.49 -2.57
N ILE A 5 -19.41 -6.82 -2.38
CA ILE A 5 -18.15 -7.52 -2.09
C ILE A 5 -17.16 -7.34 -3.25
N GLN A 6 -17.62 -7.44 -4.49
CA GLN A 6 -16.78 -7.20 -5.67
C GLN A 6 -16.22 -5.77 -5.72
N ILE A 7 -17.04 -4.76 -5.41
CA ILE A 7 -16.59 -3.36 -5.35
C ILE A 7 -15.53 -3.18 -4.24
N LEU A 8 -15.73 -3.78 -3.08
CA LEU A 8 -14.72 -3.76 -2.01
C LEU A 8 -13.42 -4.42 -2.47
N LEU A 9 -13.50 -5.60 -3.08
CA LEU A 9 -12.32 -6.30 -3.61
C LEU A 9 -11.61 -5.49 -4.70
N LEU A 10 -12.35 -4.73 -5.52
CA LEU A 10 -11.78 -3.81 -6.50
C LEU A 10 -10.98 -2.70 -5.79
N ILE A 11 -11.57 -2.05 -4.77
CA ILE A 11 -10.90 -1.01 -3.99
C ILE A 11 -9.62 -1.54 -3.33
N LEU A 12 -9.69 -2.73 -2.72
CA LEU A 12 -8.51 -3.38 -2.15
C LEU A 12 -7.45 -3.67 -3.21
N SER A 13 -7.84 -4.07 -4.42
CA SER A 13 -6.91 -4.33 -5.53
C SER A 13 -6.23 -3.05 -6.01
N VAL A 14 -6.95 -1.93 -6.07
CA VAL A 14 -6.36 -0.62 -6.39
C VAL A 14 -5.40 -0.17 -5.30
N ALA A 15 -5.78 -0.30 -4.03
CA ALA A 15 -4.90 0.02 -2.90
C ALA A 15 -3.62 -0.84 -2.92
N GLN A 16 -3.75 -2.14 -3.19
CA GLN A 16 -2.62 -3.06 -3.34
C GLN A 16 -1.67 -2.59 -4.46
N PHE A 17 -2.22 -2.20 -5.62
CA PHE A 17 -1.43 -1.70 -6.74
C PHE A 17 -0.64 -0.43 -6.36
N ILE A 18 -1.27 0.53 -5.67
CA ILE A 18 -0.63 1.78 -5.24
C ILE A 18 0.53 1.50 -4.28
N ILE A 19 0.34 0.59 -3.32
CA ILE A 19 1.39 0.20 -2.38
C ILE A 19 2.55 -0.48 -3.11
N ILE A 20 2.26 -1.40 -4.04
CA ILE A 20 3.30 -2.06 -4.85
C ILE A 20 4.07 -1.03 -5.68
N ALA A 21 3.38 -0.10 -6.35
CA ALA A 21 4.00 0.97 -7.11
C ALA A 21 4.93 1.83 -6.24
N HIS A 22 4.51 2.15 -5.01
CA HIS A 22 5.32 2.87 -4.05
C HIS A 22 6.57 2.07 -3.62
N ILE A 23 6.46 0.77 -3.34
CA ILE A 23 7.60 -0.09 -2.99
C ILE A 23 8.60 -0.15 -4.15
N ILE A 24 8.12 -0.38 -5.38
CA ILE A 24 8.97 -0.41 -6.57
C ILE A 24 9.67 0.94 -6.76
N LEU A 25 8.93 2.06 -6.68
CA LEU A 25 9.50 3.39 -6.84
C LEU A 25 10.55 3.70 -5.74
N SER A 26 10.30 3.28 -4.50
CA SER A 26 11.25 3.38 -3.39
C SER A 26 12.56 2.65 -3.71
N TRP A 27 12.50 1.40 -4.19
CA TRP A 27 13.69 0.67 -4.60
C TRP A 27 14.39 1.32 -5.79
N LEU A 28 13.66 1.77 -6.80
CA LEU A 28 14.24 2.44 -7.96
C LEU A 28 14.98 3.72 -7.57
N ILE A 29 14.45 4.50 -6.62
CA ILE A 29 15.11 5.69 -6.09
C ILE A 29 16.32 5.31 -5.24
N ASN A 30 16.19 4.33 -4.35
CA ASN A 30 17.27 3.88 -3.46
C ASN A 30 18.47 3.32 -4.24
N PHE A 31 18.21 2.53 -5.29
CA PHE A 31 19.23 2.01 -6.20
C PHE A 31 19.70 3.05 -7.24
N GLN A 32 19.31 4.32 -7.10
CA GLN A 32 19.70 5.42 -7.98
C GLN A 32 19.32 5.20 -9.47
N VAL A 33 18.37 4.32 -9.76
CA VAL A 33 17.83 4.12 -11.12
C VAL A 33 16.95 5.30 -11.51
N LEU A 34 16.19 5.83 -10.55
CA LEU A 34 15.39 7.05 -10.72
C LEU A 34 15.93 8.15 -9.80
N SER A 35 16.06 9.36 -10.35
CA SER A 35 16.52 10.52 -9.60
C SER A 35 15.34 11.41 -9.21
N LEU A 36 15.26 11.76 -7.93
CA LEU A 36 14.33 12.76 -7.41
C LEU A 36 14.63 14.19 -7.91
N ASN A 37 15.77 14.42 -8.55
CA ASN A 37 16.04 15.71 -9.20
C ASN A 37 15.15 15.93 -10.43
N ASN A 38 14.58 14.87 -11.00
CA ASN A 38 13.61 14.99 -12.07
C ASN A 38 12.23 15.34 -11.48
N ALA A 39 11.69 16.50 -11.87
CA ALA A 39 10.41 17.02 -11.37
C ALA A 39 9.23 16.04 -11.57
N MET A 40 9.24 15.23 -12.62
CA MET A 40 8.20 14.22 -12.85
C MET A 40 8.29 13.09 -11.83
N VAL A 41 9.49 12.58 -11.55
CA VAL A 41 9.70 11.50 -10.57
C VAL A 41 9.38 12.01 -9.17
N ALA A 42 9.85 13.22 -8.82
CA ALA A 42 9.58 13.85 -7.54
C ALA A 42 8.09 14.05 -7.28
N SER A 43 7.35 14.59 -8.26
CA SER A 43 5.91 14.81 -8.10
C SER A 43 5.11 13.52 -7.95
N ILE A 44 5.47 12.46 -8.68
CA ILE A 44 4.85 11.12 -8.52
C ILE A 44 5.19 10.54 -7.14
N TRP A 45 6.45 10.61 -6.72
CA TRP A 45 6.91 10.13 -5.42
C TRP A 45 6.19 10.85 -4.27
N ASP A 46 6.14 12.18 -4.32
CA ASP A 46 5.46 13.00 -3.32
C ASP A 46 3.95 12.74 -3.32
N GLY A 47 3.34 12.55 -4.49
CA GLY A 47 1.93 12.19 -4.62
C GLY A 47 1.62 10.86 -3.94
N LEU A 48 2.43 9.83 -4.22
CA LEU A 48 2.27 8.51 -3.59
C LEU A 48 2.49 8.58 -2.08
N ASN A 49 3.53 9.28 -1.62
CA ASN A 49 3.80 9.47 -0.20
C ASN A 49 2.63 10.14 0.50
N ARG A 50 2.10 11.25 -0.03
CA ARG A 50 0.97 11.96 0.58
C ARG A 50 -0.29 11.11 0.68
N LEU A 51 -0.54 10.25 -0.31
CA LEU A 51 -1.67 9.33 -0.31
C LEU A 51 -1.51 8.22 0.73
N LEU A 52 -0.29 7.70 0.91
CA LEU A 52 -0.02 6.53 1.75
C LEU A 52 0.37 6.88 3.19
N GLU A 53 0.95 8.06 3.43
CA GLU A 53 1.46 8.49 4.74
C GLU A 53 0.42 8.41 5.87
N PRO A 54 -0.86 8.78 5.69
CA PRO A 54 -1.84 8.65 6.77
C PRO A 54 -2.03 7.19 7.24
N VAL A 55 -1.88 6.23 6.32
CA VAL A 55 -1.98 4.80 6.63
C VAL A 55 -0.66 4.30 7.19
N TYR A 56 0.46 4.64 6.54
CA TYR A 56 1.79 4.20 6.96
C TYR A 56 2.18 4.75 8.32
N GLN A 57 1.89 6.01 8.61
CA GLN A 57 2.15 6.61 9.92
C GLN A 57 1.43 5.84 11.04
N ARG A 58 0.17 5.45 10.81
CA ARG A 58 -0.58 4.64 11.78
C ARG A 58 0.03 3.27 11.97
N ILE A 59 0.49 2.64 10.89
CA ILE A 59 1.18 1.34 10.96
C ILE A 59 2.52 1.49 11.72
N ARG A 60 3.31 2.52 11.42
CA ARG A 60 4.60 2.80 12.09
C ARG A 60 4.43 3.01 13.60
N GLN A 61 3.31 3.57 14.06
CA GLN A 61 3.03 3.73 15.49
C GLN A 61 2.91 2.39 16.25
N PHE A 62 2.57 1.31 15.56
CA PHE A 62 2.49 -0.03 16.16
C PHE A 62 3.75 -0.87 15.93
N MET A 63 4.70 -0.38 15.13
CA MET A 63 5.97 -1.07 14.89
C MET A 63 7.02 -0.63 15.92
N PRO A 64 7.93 -1.54 16.33
CA PRO A 64 9.15 -1.14 17.01
C PRO A 64 10.04 -0.32 16.06
N ASP A 65 10.99 0.44 16.61
CA ASP A 65 11.96 1.18 15.79
C ASP A 65 12.93 0.19 15.12
N LEU A 66 12.87 0.12 13.78
CA LEU A 66 13.61 -0.85 12.96
C LEU A 66 14.88 -0.26 12.32
N GLY A 67 15.37 0.88 12.81
CA GLY A 67 16.70 1.38 12.42
C GLY A 67 16.80 1.79 10.95
N GLY A 68 15.79 2.52 10.44
CA GLY A 68 15.83 3.15 9.13
C GLY A 68 15.24 2.36 7.96
N ILE A 69 14.79 1.12 8.18
CA ILE A 69 14.03 0.35 7.19
C ILE A 69 12.53 0.57 7.42
N ASP A 70 11.83 1.20 6.47
CA ASP A 70 10.38 1.35 6.55
C ASP A 70 9.68 0.06 6.10
N LEU A 71 9.27 -0.75 7.09
CA LEU A 71 8.45 -1.94 6.85
C LEU A 71 6.94 -1.63 6.77
N ALA A 72 6.51 -0.38 6.96
CA ALA A 72 5.09 -0.03 6.93
C ALA A 72 4.40 -0.39 5.59
N PRO A 73 5.03 -0.19 4.40
CA PRO A 73 4.45 -0.62 3.14
C PRO A 73 4.18 -2.13 3.07
N LEU A 74 5.09 -2.95 3.62
CA LEU A 74 4.96 -4.40 3.64
C LEU A 74 3.83 -4.83 4.57
N ILE A 75 3.74 -4.24 5.76
CA ILE A 75 2.65 -4.52 6.70
C ILE A 75 1.30 -4.08 6.12
N ALA A 76 1.23 -2.93 5.47
CA ALA A 76 0.02 -2.47 4.79
C ALA A 76 -0.45 -3.47 3.72
N LEU A 77 0.49 -4.01 2.94
CA LEU A 77 0.22 -5.03 1.94
C LEU A 77 -0.36 -6.31 2.58
N ILE A 78 0.26 -6.78 3.67
CA ILE A 78 -0.23 -7.94 4.43
C ILE A 78 -1.64 -7.70 4.97
N ALA A 79 -1.91 -6.50 5.52
CA ALA A 79 -3.22 -6.13 6.01
C ALA A 79 -4.29 -6.17 4.89
N ILE A 80 -3.97 -5.67 3.69
CA ILE A 80 -4.87 -5.76 2.54
C ILE A 80 -5.15 -7.22 2.18
N TYR A 81 -4.12 -8.08 2.12
CA TYR A 81 -4.33 -9.51 1.85
C TYR A 81 -5.19 -10.18 2.92
N ALA A 82 -4.97 -9.87 4.20
CA ALA A 82 -5.79 -10.40 5.29
C ALA A 82 -7.27 -9.99 5.13
N ILE A 83 -7.54 -8.72 4.86
CA ILE A 83 -8.92 -8.23 4.62
C ILE A 83 -9.52 -8.92 3.40
N ARG A 84 -8.75 -9.10 2.32
CA ARG A 84 -9.21 -9.80 1.11
C ARG A 84 -9.60 -11.25 1.40
N VAL A 85 -8.80 -11.98 2.17
CA VAL A 85 -9.10 -13.35 2.58
C VAL A 85 -10.38 -13.40 3.43
N ILE A 86 -10.52 -12.48 4.38
CA ILE A 86 -11.73 -12.38 5.23
C ILE A 86 -12.97 -12.12 4.35
N LEU A 87 -12.90 -11.16 3.42
CA LEU A 87 -14.01 -10.83 2.53
C LEU A 87 -14.42 -12.01 1.64
N ILE A 88 -13.44 -12.71 1.04
CA ILE A 88 -13.72 -13.84 0.15
C ILE A 88 -14.30 -15.02 0.93
N ASN A 89 -13.72 -15.37 2.07
CA ASN A 89 -14.16 -16.53 2.86
C ASN A 89 -15.55 -16.32 3.46
N ASN A 90 -15.88 -15.09 3.88
CA ASN A 90 -17.20 -14.77 4.41
C ASN A 90 -18.21 -14.39 3.32
N ALA A 91 -17.81 -14.32 2.04
CA ALA A 91 -18.72 -13.95 0.97
C ALA A 91 -19.92 -14.91 0.85
N ALA A 92 -19.71 -16.21 1.09
CA ALA A 92 -20.78 -17.20 1.09
C ALA A 92 -21.75 -17.06 2.28
N ALA A 93 -21.30 -16.46 3.39
CA ALA A 93 -22.12 -16.20 4.58
C ALA A 93 -22.83 -14.83 4.52
N LEU A 94 -22.38 -13.94 3.64
CA LEU A 94 -22.88 -12.56 3.45
C LEU A 94 -23.83 -12.41 2.25
N ILE A 95 -24.12 -13.50 1.52
CA ILE A 95 -25.04 -13.56 0.38
C ILE A 95 -26.30 -14.30 0.81
#